data_AF-A0AAD1SQX6-F1
#
_entry.id   AF-A0AAD1SQX6-F1
#
_cell.length_a   1.000
_cell.length_b   1.000
_cell.length_c   1.000
_cell.angle_alpha   90.00
_cell.angle_beta   90.00
_cell.angle_gamma   90.00
#
_symmetry.space_group_name_H-M   'P 1'
#
loop_
_entity.id
_entity.type
_entity.pdbx_description
1 polymer ?
#
loop_
_entity_poly.entity_id
_entity_poly.type
_entity_poly.pdbx_seq_one_letter_code
_entity_poly.pdbx_strand_id
1 'polypeptide(L)'
;MLQELRTTITANFHRIDGDIRKEISNIGDRTSHLENRTEELCAAHNEVVDKVQKLQENDSLKLKLPDMEDRSRRKNVRFQGIPEDVSYDALPAYILSICEALVPGLPESAWAFDRMPSSLHR
;
A
#
# COMPACT_ATOMS: atom_id res chain seq x y z
N MET A 1 23.69 69.61 34.83
CA MET A 1 22.34 69.49 34.22
C MET A 1 22.33 69.21 32.71
N LEU A 2 22.59 70.15 31.79
CA LEU A 2 22.47 69.86 30.34
C LEU A 2 23.51 68.84 29.82
N GLN A 3 24.75 68.91 30.32
CA GLN A 3 25.81 67.96 29.95
C GLN A 3 25.51 66.54 30.46
N GLU A 4 25.03 66.42 31.69
CA GLU A 4 24.62 65.14 32.29
C GLU A 4 23.46 64.51 31.53
N LEU A 5 22.44 65.31 31.19
CA LEU A 5 21.31 64.85 30.39
C LEU A 5 21.77 64.31 29.03
N ARG A 6 22.68 65.02 28.35
CA ARG A 6 23.27 64.57 27.08
C ARG A 6 24.02 63.25 27.26
N THR A 7 24.85 63.11 28.29
CA THR A 7 25.59 61.85 28.53
C THR A 7 24.66 60.68 28.84
N THR A 8 23.59 60.89 29.62
CA THR A 8 22.61 59.85 29.94
C THR A 8 21.84 59.42 28.69
N ILE A 9 21.43 60.37 27.84
CA ILE A 9 20.76 60.07 26.57
C ILE A 9 21.68 59.26 25.66
N THR A 10 22.94 59.68 25.49
CA THR A 10 23.92 58.94 24.66
C THR A 10 24.18 57.53 25.20
N ALA A 11 24.31 57.35 26.52
CA ALA A 11 24.48 56.05 27.14
C ALA A 11 23.25 55.14 26.93
N ASN A 12 22.04 55.69 27.06
CA ASN A 12 20.80 54.96 26.81
C ASN A 12 20.68 54.54 25.33
N PHE A 13 21.03 55.43 24.38
CA PHE A 13 21.05 55.08 22.97
C PHE A 13 22.05 53.97 22.65
N HIS A 14 23.25 54.00 23.22
CA HIS A 14 24.22 52.91 23.03
C HIS A 14 23.75 51.59 23.63
N ARG A 15 23.04 51.63 24.76
CA ARG A 15 22.46 50.42 25.34
C ARG A 15 21.37 49.84 24.43
N ILE A 16 20.45 50.69 23.95
CA ILE A 16 19.38 50.29 23.04
C ILE A 16 19.97 49.74 21.72
N ASP A 17 20.98 50.39 21.13
CA ASP A 17 21.63 49.90 19.92
C ASP A 17 22.28 48.52 20.15
N GLY A 18 22.93 48.33 21.30
CA GLY A 18 23.50 47.05 21.70
C GLY A 18 22.45 45.95 21.87
N ASP A 19 21.31 46.28 22.51
CA ASP A 19 20.22 45.34 22.74
C ASP A 19 19.53 44.96 21.41
N ILE A 20 19.26 45.94 20.54
CA ILE A 20 18.70 45.70 19.19
C ILE A 20 19.63 44.81 18.37
N ARG A 21 20.95 45.05 18.38
CA ARG A 21 21.91 44.20 17.64
C ARG A 21 21.88 42.76 18.13
N LYS A 22 21.76 42.54 19.44
CA LYS A 22 21.65 41.19 20.01
C LYS A 22 20.35 40.51 19.59
N GLU A 23 19.23 41.23 19.63
CA GLU A 23 17.94 40.68 19.18
C GLU A 23 17.96 40.33 17.70
N ILE A 24 18.52 41.20 16.85
CA ILE A 24 18.69 40.93 15.42
C ILE A 24 19.54 39.66 15.20
N SER A 25 20.65 39.53 15.92
CA SER A 25 21.50 38.33 15.82
C SER A 25 20.74 37.07 16.22
N ASN A 26 20.03 37.10 17.35
CA ASN A 26 19.25 35.95 17.83
C ASN A 26 18.11 35.58 16.88
N ILE A 27 17.45 36.57 16.27
CA ILE A 27 16.44 36.33 15.23
C ILE A 27 17.09 35.68 14.01
N GLY A 28 18.28 36.13 13.61
CA GLY A 28 19.07 35.52 12.53
C GLY A 28 19.33 34.03 12.79
N ASP A 29 19.88 33.71 13.95
CA ASP A 29 20.20 32.33 14.32
C ASP A 29 18.96 31.42 14.35
N ARG A 30 17.85 31.92 14.90
CA ARG A 30 16.57 31.19 14.93
C ARG A 30 15.99 30.98 13.54
N THR A 31 16.13 31.97 12.66
CA THR A 31 15.66 31.89 11.27
C THR A 31 16.44 30.82 10.53
N SER A 32 17.78 30.86 10.61
CA SER A 32 18.63 29.84 9.98
C SER A 32 18.35 28.42 10.51
N HIS A 33 18.09 28.28 11.81
CA HIS A 33 17.69 26.97 12.35
C HIS A 33 16.34 26.50 11.78
N LEU A 34 15.35 27.39 11.65
CA LEU A 34 14.05 27.05 11.06
C LEU A 34 14.16 26.71 9.58
N GLU A 35 14.99 27.41 8.82
CA GLU A 35 15.26 27.11 7.41
C GLU A 35 15.82 25.70 7.26
N ASN A 36 16.87 25.36 8.01
CA ASN A 36 17.47 24.02 7.99
C ASN A 36 16.45 22.92 8.36
N ARG A 37 15.63 23.14 9.39
CA ARG A 37 14.57 22.19 9.77
C ARG A 37 13.50 22.04 8.72
N THR A 38 13.19 23.11 7.99
CA THR A 38 12.21 23.07 6.90
C THR A 38 12.76 22.27 5.73
N GLU A 39 14.04 22.43 5.39
CA GLU A 39 14.70 21.63 4.36
C GLU A 39 14.72 20.14 4.71
N GLU A 40 15.09 19.79 5.94
CA GLU A 40 15.04 18.41 6.44
C GLU A 40 13.63 17.81 6.34
N LEU A 41 12.61 18.59 6.75
CA LEU A 41 11.22 18.16 6.70
C LEU A 41 10.74 17.94 5.26
N CYS A 42 11.10 18.84 4.34
CA CYS A 42 10.79 18.70 2.91
C CYS A 42 11.42 17.44 2.32
N ALA A 43 12.69 17.16 2.65
CA ALA A 43 13.37 15.95 2.21
C ALA A 43 12.68 14.68 2.73
N ALA A 44 12.38 14.63 4.03
CA ALA A 44 11.67 13.51 4.64
C ALA A 44 10.26 13.32 4.07
N HIS A 45 9.54 14.43 3.83
CA HIS A 45 8.21 14.40 3.22
C HIS A 45 8.25 13.80 1.82
N ASN A 46 9.20 14.22 0.98
CA ASN A 46 9.35 13.68 -0.37
C ASN A 46 9.64 12.17 -0.36
N GLU A 47 10.49 11.70 0.56
CA GLU A 47 10.75 10.27 0.71
C GLU A 47 9.48 9.48 1.10
N VAL A 48 8.64 10.05 1.97
CA VAL A 48 7.37 9.43 2.36
C VAL A 48 6.40 9.39 1.18
N VAL A 49 6.27 10.49 0.42
CA VAL A 49 5.42 10.55 -0.77
C VAL A 49 5.84 9.47 -1.78
N ASP A 50 7.13 9.33 -2.06
CA ASP A 50 7.65 8.31 -2.96
C ASP A 50 7.31 6.89 -2.48
N LYS A 51 7.42 6.63 -1.17
CA LYS A 51 7.05 5.33 -0.59
C LYS A 51 5.56 5.06 -0.69
N VAL A 52 4.70 6.06 -0.43
CA VAL A 52 3.25 5.92 -0.56
C VAL A 52 2.88 5.62 -2.01
N GLN A 53 3.48 6.30 -2.97
CA GLN A 53 3.24 6.04 -4.39
C GLN A 53 3.58 4.60 -4.78
N LYS A 54 4.72 4.07 -4.32
CA LYS A 54 5.10 2.66 -4.55
C LYS A 54 4.12 1.68 -3.87
N LEU A 55 3.57 2.02 -2.71
CA LEU A 55 2.56 1.19 -2.05
C LEU A 55 1.23 1.19 -2.80
N GLN A 56 0.82 2.33 -3.37
CA GLN A 56 -0.39 2.41 -4.20
C GLN A 56 -0.29 1.52 -5.45
N GLU A 57 0.89 1.39 -6.05
CA GLU A 57 1.13 0.44 -7.14
C GLU A 57 0.89 -1.01 -6.69
N ASN A 58 1.20 -1.36 -5.44
CA ASN A 58 0.93 -2.68 -4.87
C ASN A 58 -0.59 -2.94 -4.72
N ASP A 59 -1.36 -1.94 -4.34
CA ASP A 59 -2.82 -2.10 -4.26
C ASP A 59 -3.45 -2.38 -5.64
N SER A 60 -2.85 -1.85 -6.72
CA SER A 60 -3.27 -2.22 -8.09
C SER A 60 -3.01 -3.69 -8.41
N LEU A 61 -1.95 -4.30 -7.83
CA LEU A 61 -1.67 -5.73 -7.97
C LEU A 61 -2.67 -6.58 -7.19
N LYS A 62 -3.08 -6.13 -5.99
CA LYS A 62 -4.12 -6.81 -5.22
C LYS A 62 -5.44 -6.90 -5.98
N LEU A 63 -5.79 -5.89 -6.79
CA LEU A 63 -6.99 -5.94 -7.64
C LEU A 63 -6.84 -6.93 -8.80
N LYS A 64 -5.63 -7.17 -9.30
CA LYS A 64 -5.38 -8.12 -10.40
C LYS A 64 -5.34 -9.58 -9.94
N LEU A 65 -5.05 -9.84 -8.67
CA LEU A 65 -4.96 -11.19 -8.12
C LEU A 65 -6.29 -11.97 -8.22
N PRO A 66 -7.46 -11.44 -7.78
CA PRO A 66 -8.74 -12.12 -7.94
C PRO A 66 -9.06 -12.46 -9.39
N ASP A 67 -8.81 -11.51 -10.30
CA ASP A 67 -9.01 -11.71 -11.73
C ASP A 67 -8.16 -12.86 -12.29
N MET A 68 -6.91 -12.99 -11.84
CA MET A 68 -6.02 -14.07 -12.23
C MET A 68 -6.44 -15.40 -11.63
N GLU A 69 -6.83 -15.43 -10.36
CA GLU A 69 -7.33 -16.64 -9.69
C GLU A 69 -8.63 -17.13 -10.33
N ASP A 70 -9.55 -16.21 -10.62
CA ASP A 70 -10.81 -16.52 -11.31
C ASP A 70 -10.54 -17.03 -12.72
N ARG A 71 -9.66 -16.37 -13.49
CA ARG A 71 -9.28 -16.88 -14.83
C ARG A 71 -8.69 -18.29 -14.77
N SER A 72 -7.88 -18.59 -13.75
CA SER A 72 -7.33 -19.92 -13.54
C SER A 72 -8.42 -20.95 -13.19
N ARG A 73 -9.42 -20.55 -12.40
CA ARG A 73 -10.52 -21.44 -11.94
C ARG A 73 -11.73 -21.49 -12.87
N ARG A 74 -11.85 -20.65 -13.90
CA ARG A 74 -13.01 -20.58 -14.81
C ARG A 74 -13.39 -21.90 -15.46
N LYS A 75 -12.42 -22.78 -15.71
CA LYS A 75 -12.65 -24.10 -16.31
C LYS A 75 -12.82 -25.21 -15.26
N ASN A 76 -12.76 -24.88 -13.98
CA ASN A 76 -12.87 -25.83 -12.89
C ASN A 76 -14.33 -25.93 -12.47
N VAL A 77 -14.86 -27.15 -12.47
CA VAL A 77 -16.19 -27.46 -11.93
C VAL A 77 -16.00 -28.21 -10.62
N ARG A 78 -16.76 -27.83 -9.58
CA ARG A 78 -16.78 -28.53 -8.29
C ARG A 78 -18.02 -29.39 -8.20
N PHE A 79 -17.83 -30.70 -8.06
CA PHE A 79 -18.90 -31.65 -7.77
C PHE A 79 -18.97 -31.84 -6.25
N GLN A 80 -20.16 -31.66 -5.68
CA GLN A 80 -20.45 -31.87 -4.26
C GLN A 80 -21.42 -33.03 -4.10
N GLY A 81 -21.29 -33.79 -3.01
CA GLY A 81 -22.17 -34.94 -2.72
C GLY A 81 -21.80 -36.22 -3.47
N ILE A 82 -20.55 -36.34 -3.95
CA ILE A 82 -20.03 -37.61 -4.44
C ILE A 82 -19.89 -38.57 -3.25
N PRO A 83 -20.49 -39.77 -3.30
CA PRO A 83 -20.36 -40.77 -2.26
C PRO A 83 -18.90 -41.16 -2.00
N GLU A 84 -18.50 -41.29 -0.73
CA GLU A 84 -17.11 -41.55 -0.32
C GLU A 84 -16.61 -42.97 -0.68
N ASP A 85 -17.52 -43.88 -1.02
CA ASP A 85 -17.26 -45.24 -1.49
C ASP A 85 -16.78 -45.30 -2.95
N VAL A 86 -16.85 -44.18 -3.69
CA VAL A 86 -16.31 -44.09 -5.05
C VAL A 86 -14.79 -43.91 -4.98
N SER A 87 -14.05 -44.95 -5.38
CA SER A 87 -12.60 -44.90 -5.51
C SER A 87 -12.15 -43.83 -6.51
N TYR A 88 -10.95 -43.28 -6.30
CA TYR A 88 -10.37 -42.27 -7.18
C TYR A 88 -10.25 -42.72 -8.64
N ASP A 89 -10.00 -44.02 -8.86
CA ASP A 89 -9.91 -44.61 -10.20
C ASP A 89 -11.29 -44.68 -10.91
N ALA A 90 -12.38 -44.70 -10.14
CA ALA A 90 -13.75 -44.77 -10.65
C ALA A 90 -14.44 -43.38 -10.76
N LEU A 91 -13.82 -42.33 -10.21
CA LEU A 91 -14.35 -40.95 -10.24
C LEU A 91 -14.65 -40.44 -11.66
N PRO A 92 -13.77 -40.62 -12.67
CA PRO A 92 -14.04 -40.11 -14.01
C PRO A 92 -15.29 -40.74 -14.63
N ALA A 93 -15.44 -42.06 -14.50
CA ALA A 93 -16.60 -42.79 -15.01
C ALA A 93 -17.89 -42.39 -14.29
N TYR A 94 -17.83 -42.20 -12.98
CA TYR A 94 -18.97 -41.73 -12.19
C TYR A 94 -19.41 -40.32 -12.61
N ILE A 95 -18.47 -39.38 -12.77
CA ILE A 95 -18.78 -38.02 -13.20
C ILE A 95 -19.35 -37.99 -14.62
N LEU A 96 -18.81 -38.79 -15.55
CA LEU A 96 -19.35 -38.94 -16.90
C LEU A 96 -20.81 -39.38 -16.87
N SER A 97 -21.15 -40.39 -16.05
CA SER A 97 -22.54 -40.86 -15.91
C SER A 97 -23.50 -39.77 -15.41
N ILE A 98 -23.02 -38.87 -14.53
CA ILE A 98 -23.79 -37.71 -14.06
C ILE A 98 -23.96 -36.70 -15.19
N CYS A 99 -22.88 -36.39 -15.93
CA CYS A 99 -22.92 -35.44 -17.04
C CYS A 99 -23.86 -35.90 -18.16
N GLU A 100 -23.85 -37.18 -18.51
CA GLU A 100 -24.75 -37.78 -19.50
C GLU A 100 -26.21 -37.73 -19.06
N ALA A 101 -26.48 -37.97 -17.77
CA ALA A 101 -27.82 -37.86 -17.20
C ALA A 101 -28.33 -36.40 -17.19
N LEU A 102 -27.45 -35.43 -16.95
CA LEU A 102 -27.81 -34.00 -16.88
C LEU A 102 -27.95 -33.33 -18.24
N VAL A 103 -27.15 -33.73 -19.23
CA VAL A 103 -27.16 -33.15 -20.58
C VAL A 103 -27.19 -34.24 -21.65
N PRO A 104 -28.39 -34.82 -21.91
CA PRO A 104 -28.53 -35.82 -22.95
C PRO A 104 -28.32 -35.19 -24.33
N GLY A 105 -27.28 -35.63 -25.04
CA GLY A 105 -26.99 -35.19 -26.42
C GLY A 105 -25.59 -34.61 -26.67
N LEU A 106 -24.74 -34.45 -25.66
CA LEU A 106 -23.32 -34.17 -25.88
C LEU A 106 -22.55 -35.48 -26.15
N PRO A 107 -21.74 -35.57 -27.22
CA PRO A 107 -20.91 -36.74 -27.49
C PRO A 107 -19.81 -36.90 -26.43
N GLU A 108 -19.46 -38.15 -26.09
CA GLU A 108 -18.41 -38.48 -25.11
C GLU A 108 -17.08 -37.77 -25.39
N SER A 109 -16.74 -37.57 -26.67
CA SER A 109 -15.52 -36.87 -27.10
C SER A 109 -15.49 -35.37 -26.78
N ALA A 110 -16.62 -34.77 -26.41
CA ALA A 110 -16.69 -33.37 -25.99
C ALA A 110 -16.31 -33.18 -24.51
N TRP A 111 -16.31 -34.26 -23.72
CA TRP A 111 -15.94 -34.24 -22.31
C TRP A 111 -14.44 -34.51 -22.15
N ALA A 112 -13.63 -33.46 -22.28
CA ALA A 112 -12.19 -33.55 -22.03
C ALA A 112 -11.86 -33.00 -20.63
N PHE A 113 -11.57 -33.90 -19.68
CA PHE A 113 -11.12 -33.54 -18.34
C PHE A 113 -9.58 -33.57 -18.27
N ASP A 114 -8.95 -32.45 -17.90
CA ASP A 114 -7.48 -32.33 -17.80
C ASP A 114 -6.97 -32.87 -16.45
N ARG A 115 -7.57 -32.46 -15.33
CA ARG A 115 -7.19 -32.89 -13.98
C ARG A 115 -8.42 -33.00 -13.08
N MET A 116 -8.50 -34.09 -12.31
CA MET A 116 -9.56 -34.32 -11.30
C MET A 116 -8.97 -34.54 -9.89
N PRO A 117 -8.34 -33.54 -9.27
CA PRO A 117 -7.89 -33.68 -7.90
C PRO A 117 -9.10 -33.73 -6.96
N SER A 118 -9.17 -34.76 -6.11
CA SER A 118 -10.08 -34.74 -4.97
C SER A 118 -9.51 -33.76 -3.94
N SER A 119 -10.30 -32.78 -3.52
CA SER A 119 -9.91 -31.88 -2.42
C SER A 119 -10.15 -32.53 -1.04
N LEU A 120 -10.10 -33.87 -0.97
CA LEU A 120 -10.17 -34.64 0.26
C LEU A 120 -8.83 -34.53 1.01
N HIS A 121 -8.54 -33.34 1.54
CA HIS A 121 -7.64 -33.16 2.68
C HIS A 121 -8.40 -32.32 3.70
N ARG A 122 -8.67 -32.96 4.85
CA ARG A 122 -8.95 -32.26 6.12
C ARG A 122 -7.72 -31.46 6.54
#